data_AF-A0A414WSI3-F1
#
_entry.id   AF-A0A414WSI3-F1
#
_cell.length_a   1.000
_cell.length_b   1.000
_cell.length_c   1.000
_cell.angle_alpha   90.00
_cell.angle_beta   90.00
_cell.angle_gamma   90.00
#
_symmetry.space_group_name_H-M   'P 1'
#
loop_
_entity.id
_entity.type
_entity.pdbx_description
1 polymer ?
#
loop_
_entity_poly.entity_id
_entity_poly.type
_entity_poly.pdbx_seq_one_letter_code
_entity_poly.pdbx_strand_id
1 'polypeptide(L)' 'MNYEVEEVHISTIQAGDTILHTDGLIRTVGNVNIRHSSFKGITLFGDSYHLGNALVKRLRIITVK' A
#
# COMPACT_ATOMS: atom_id res chain seq x y z
N MET A 1 -3.26 -11.46 17.48
CA MET A 1 -2.32 -10.71 16.62
C MET A 1 -3.04 -9.44 16.23
N ASN A 2 -2.67 -8.32 16.85
CA ASN A 2 -3.36 -7.04 16.62
C ASN A 2 -2.63 -6.27 15.52
N TYR A 3 -3.39 -5.61 14.66
CA TYR A 3 -2.84 -4.72 13.65
C TYR A 3 -3.57 -3.39 13.70
N GLU A 4 -2.82 -2.31 13.47
CA GLU A 4 -3.34 -0.98 13.23
C GLU A 4 -3.38 -0.71 11.74
N VAL A 5 -4.36 0.08 11.30
CA VAL A 5 -4.42 0.56 9.92
C VAL A 5 -4.01 2.02 9.90
N GLU A 6 -2.97 2.32 9.15
CA GLU A 6 -2.45 3.66 8.92
C GLU A 6 -2.76 4.08 7.48
N GLU A 7 -3.28 5.30 7.30
CA GLU A 7 -3.50 5.87 5.96
C GLU A 7 -2.27 6.66 5.52
N VAL A 8 -1.60 6.18 4.48
CA VAL A 8 -0.33 6.75 4.00
C VAL A 8 -0.38 7.02 2.50
N HIS A 9 0.45 7.95 2.05
CA HIS A 9 0.58 8.22 0.62
C HIS A 9 1.24 7.02 -0.11
N ILE A 10 0.82 6.73 -1.34
CA ILE A 10 1.33 5.59 -2.13
C ILE A 10 2.87 5.59 -2.29
N SER A 11 3.51 6.76 -2.27
CA SER A 11 4.97 6.87 -2.39
C SER A 11 5.75 6.40 -1.16
N THR A 12 5.09 6.23 -0.01
CA THR A 12 5.75 5.75 1.22
C THR A 12 5.70 4.24 1.36
N ILE A 13 4.89 3.57 0.52
CA ILE A 13 4.76 2.12 0.49
C ILE A 13 6.03 1.50 -0.08
N GLN A 14 6.55 0.50 0.63
CA GLN A 14 7.73 -0.25 0.22
C GLN A 14 7.42 -1.74 0.11
N ALA A 15 8.30 -2.47 -0.59
CA ALA A 15 8.20 -3.92 -0.61
C ALA A 15 8.41 -4.48 0.81
N GLY A 16 7.53 -5.39 1.23
CA GLY A 16 7.44 -5.90 2.59
C GLY A 16 6.26 -5.32 3.38
N ASP A 17 5.73 -4.16 2.99
CA ASP A 17 4.54 -3.60 3.63
C ASP A 17 3.31 -4.48 3.36
N THR A 18 2.41 -4.55 4.33
CA THR A 18 1.10 -5.18 4.16
C THR A 18 0.05 -4.09 4.04
N ILE A 19 -0.82 -4.17 3.03
CA ILE A 19 -1.86 -3.17 2.79
C ILE A 19 -3.23 -3.82 2.66
N LEU A 20 -4.28 -3.06 2.99
CA LEU A 20 -5.65 -3.34 2.59
C LEU A 20 -5.88 -2.67 1.23
N HIS A 21 -5.95 -3.47 0.18
CA HIS A 21 -6.11 -2.97 -1.18
C HIS A 21 -7.56 -2.55 -1.46
N THR A 22 -7.80 -1.87 -2.59
CA THR A 22 -9.10 -1.29 -2.96
C THR A 22 -10.17 -2.37 -3.20
N ASP A 23 -9.77 -3.61 -3.45
CA ASP A 23 -10.62 -4.81 -3.54
C ASP A 23 -11.06 -5.36 -2.16
N GLY A 24 -10.61 -4.75 -1.06
CA GLY A 24 -10.90 -5.19 0.31
C GLY A 24 -10.05 -6.36 0.77
N LEU A 25 -9.05 -6.79 -0.01
CA LEU A 25 -8.16 -7.89 0.36
C LEU A 25 -6.85 -7.37 0.96
N ILE A 26 -6.39 -8.09 1.98
CA ILE A 26 -5.10 -7.82 2.62
C ILE A 26 -4.01 -8.51 1.80
N ARG A 27 -3.01 -7.75 1.37
CA ARG A 27 -1.92 -8.24 0.51
C ARG A 27 -0.59 -7.68 0.98
N THR A 28 0.45 -8.51 0.95
CA THR A 28 1.82 -8.05 1.13
C THR A 28 2.37 -7.52 -0.20
N VAL A 29 2.91 -6.31 -0.15
CA VAL A 29 3.50 -5.62 -1.29
C VAL A 29 4.87 -6.23 -1.57
N GLY A 30 5.08 -6.73 -2.80
CA GLY A 30 6.40 -7.12 -3.29
C GLY A 30 6.93 -6.09 -4.29
N ASN A 31 8.22 -6.16 -4.62
CA ASN A 31 8.85 -5.25 -5.59
C ASN A 31 8.14 -5.24 -6.95
N VAL A 32 7.61 -6.39 -7.40
CA VAL A 32 6.88 -6.50 -8.68
C VAL A 32 5.54 -5.77 -8.67
N ASN A 33 4.98 -5.52 -7.49
CA ASN A 33 3.68 -4.88 -7.30
C ASN A 33 3.79 -3.35 -7.31
N ILE A 34 4.98 -2.80 -7.07
CA ILE A 34 5.26 -1.37 -7.15
C ILE A 34 5.83 -1.08 -8.53
N ARG A 35 5.12 -0.29 -9.33
CA ARG A 35 5.59 0.12 -10.66
C ARG A 35 5.52 1.61 -10.82
N HIS A 36 6.51 2.17 -11.50
CA HIS A 36 6.52 3.57 -11.91
C HIS A 36 6.16 3.67 -13.38
N SER A 37 5.17 4.49 -13.70
CA SER A 37 4.78 4.84 -15.06
C SER A 37 4.98 6.33 -15.25
N SER A 38 5.59 6.73 -16.37
CA SER A 38 5.78 8.13 -16.74
C SER A 38 4.46 8.91 -16.84
N PHE A 39 3.35 8.22 -17.13
CA PHE A 39 2.02 8.84 -17.29
C PHE A 39 1.17 8.79 -16.02
N LYS A 40 1.27 7.70 -15.21
CA LYS A 40 0.42 7.48 -14.03
C LYS A 40 1.14 7.65 -12.69
N GLY A 41 2.43 7.95 -12.69
CA GLY A 41 3.23 7.99 -11.48
C GLY A 41 3.43 6.61 -10.86
N ILE A 42 3.38 6.53 -9.54
CA ILE A 42 3.51 5.28 -8.79
C ILE A 42 2.19 4.51 -8.90
N THR A 43 2.31 3.22 -9.15
CA THR A 43 1.20 2.28 -9.14
C THR A 43 1.50 1.12 -8.22
N LEU A 44 0.49 0.69 -7.48
CA LEU A 44 0.53 -0.39 -6.52
C LEU A 44 -0.51 -1.42 -6.95
N PHE A 45 -0.07 -2.62 -7.31
CA PHE A 45 -0.90 -3.64 -7.95
C PHE A 45 -1.62 -3.16 -9.23
N GLY A 46 -1.03 -2.19 -9.92
CA GLY A 46 -1.62 -1.57 -11.13
C GLY A 46 -2.59 -0.42 -10.86
N ASP A 47 -2.92 -0.14 -9.59
CA ASP A 47 -3.72 1.02 -9.18
C ASP A 47 -2.80 2.21 -8.84
N SER A 48 -3.13 3.40 -9.33
CA SER A 48 -2.38 4.63 -9.03
C SER A 48 -2.89 5.37 -7.80
N TYR A 49 -3.95 4.87 -7.15
CA TYR A 49 -4.62 5.53 -6.04
C TYR A 49 -4.96 6.99 -6.38
N HIS A 50 -5.67 7.21 -7.49
CA HIS A 50 -6.00 8.54 -8.03
C HIS A 50 -4.76 9.45 -8.22
N LEU A 51 -3.69 8.91 -8.81
CA LEU A 51 -2.40 9.59 -8.97
C LEU A 51 -1.79 10.06 -7.63
N GLY A 52 -2.01 9.29 -6.56
CA GLY A 52 -1.56 9.61 -5.20
C GLY A 52 -2.54 10.45 -4.37
N ASN A 53 -3.69 10.88 -4.91
CA ASN A 53 -4.67 11.62 -4.11
C ASN A 53 -5.45 10.73 -3.12
N ALA A 54 -5.57 9.44 -3.40
CA ALA A 54 -6.13 8.50 -2.44
C ALA A 54 -5.05 7.92 -1.54
N LEU A 55 -5.37 7.81 -0.26
CA LEU A 55 -4.48 7.21 0.73
C LEU A 55 -4.55 5.68 0.65
N VAL A 56 -3.39 5.05 0.84
CA VAL A 56 -3.23 3.61 0.97
C VAL A 56 -3.39 3.23 2.43
N LYS A 57 -4.18 2.21 2.72
CA LYS A 57 -4.35 1.65 4.06
C LYS A 57 -3.26 0.62 4.34
N ARG A 58 -2.20 1.01 5.03
CA ARG A 58 -1.09 0.14 5.43
C ARG A 58 -1.39 -0.49 6.79
N LEU A 59 -1.15 -1.79 6.93
CA LEU A 59 -1.29 -2.52 8.18
C LEU A 59 0.04 -2.54 8.92
N ARG A 60 0.01 -2.15 10.19
CA ARG A 60 1.16 -2.22 11.10
C ARG A 60 0.90 -3.27 12.17
N ILE A 61 1.75 -4.29 12.25
CA ILE A 61 1.64 -5.31 13.30
C ILE A 61 2.05 -4.68 14.64
N ILE A 62 1.19 -4.80 15.64
CA ILE A 62 1.49 -4.37 17.00
C ILE A 62 1.83 -5.62 17.80
N THR A 63 3.10 -5.71 18.23
CA THR A 63 3.47 -6.67 19.25
C THR A 63 3.16 -6.05 20.61
N VAL A 64 2.02 -6.42 21.19
CA VAL A 64 1.72 -6.11 22.59
C VAL A 64 2.68 -6.96 23.43
N LYS A 65 3.54 -6.30 24.20
CA LYS A 65 4.57 -6.94 25.03
C LYS A 65 3.96 -7.51 26.32
#